data_AF-A0A2W4N122-F1
#
_entry.id   AF-A0A2W4N122-F1
#
_cell.length_a   1.000
_cell.length_b   1.000
_cell.length_c   1.000
_cell.angle_alpha   90.00
_cell.angle_beta   90.00
_cell.angle_gamma   90.00
#
_symmetry.space_group_name_H-M   'P 1'
#
loop_
_entity.id
_entity.type
_entity.pdbx_description
1 polymer ?
#
loop_
_entity_poly.entity_id
_entity_poly.type
_entity_poly.pdbx_seq_one_letter_code
_entity_poly.pdbx_strand_id
1 'polypeptide(L)'
;MFYLFLLAHLVADFVFQPYWLVERKRYWHGLALHCGIVLACMLGLGLLDRAALQLWPAMLAITAIHFGADWWKVNHGHRIPGPPIVPFLLDQVIHVATIAAVLPLALPSSQVWGLAGSPASMVAIYVSAYIVALLATPIAVMVWLDPKAEKQPLAGWARIRSLLAGAAVVSLALYAGAIALPATLLGLAVVVRRPLSAHPLDSTEGMLVVIGVAAMLGMLLQVAL
;
A
#
# COMPACT_ATOMS: atom_id res chain seq x y z
N MET A 1 -12.83 12.57 2.59
CA MET A 1 -11.44 13.00 2.83
C MET A 1 -10.51 11.85 3.21
N PHE A 2 -10.97 10.88 4.01
CA PHE A 2 -10.16 9.71 4.42
C PHE A 2 -9.47 9.02 3.24
N TYR A 3 -10.20 8.75 2.15
CA TYR A 3 -9.66 8.07 0.97
C TYR A 3 -8.50 8.81 0.29
N LEU A 4 -8.53 10.15 0.26
CA LEU A 4 -7.45 10.96 -0.31
C LEU A 4 -6.19 10.87 0.57
N PHE A 5 -6.35 10.96 1.90
CA PHE A 5 -5.22 10.83 2.82
C PHE A 5 -4.65 9.41 2.84
N LEU A 6 -5.51 8.39 2.74
CA LEU A 6 -5.08 7.01 2.54
C LEU A 6 -4.26 6.87 1.26
N LEU A 7 -4.74 7.43 0.14
CA LEU A 7 -3.98 7.45 -1.11
C LEU A 7 -2.62 8.14 -0.94
N ALA A 8 -2.58 9.32 -0.33
CA ALA A 8 -1.34 10.06 -0.11
C ALA A 8 -0.32 9.23 0.70
N HIS A 9 -0.76 8.55 1.75
CA HIS A 9 0.07 7.64 2.53
C HIS A 9 0.57 6.46 1.69
N LEU A 10 -0.32 5.78 0.95
CA LEU A 10 0.06 4.65 0.10
C LEU A 10 1.07 5.05 -0.98
N VAL A 11 0.91 6.25 -1.57
CA VAL A 11 1.86 6.80 -2.53
C VAL A 11 3.22 7.05 -1.86
N ALA A 12 3.23 7.68 -0.68
CA ALA A 12 4.48 7.95 0.04
C ALA A 12 5.25 6.66 0.39
N ASP A 13 4.56 5.64 0.88
CA ASP A 13 5.18 4.43 1.44
C ASP A 13 5.48 3.35 0.40
N PHE A 14 4.72 3.28 -0.70
CA PHE A 14 4.87 2.21 -1.69
C PHE A 14 5.34 2.67 -3.05
N VAL A 15 5.13 3.94 -3.41
CA VAL A 15 5.57 4.51 -4.69
C VAL A 15 6.88 5.28 -4.51
N PHE A 16 6.96 6.14 -3.50
CA PHE A 16 8.10 7.06 -3.29
C PHE A 16 9.07 6.63 -2.19
N GLN A 17 8.95 5.41 -1.68
CA GLN A 17 9.91 4.82 -0.74
C GLN A 17 10.74 3.72 -1.42
N PRO A 18 11.81 4.07 -2.15
CA PRO A 18 12.72 3.08 -2.72
C PRO A 18 13.50 2.36 -1.60
N TYR A 19 14.06 1.19 -1.93
CA TYR A 19 14.79 0.34 -0.98
C TYR A 19 15.91 1.08 -0.24
N TRP A 20 16.70 1.91 -0.91
CA TRP A 20 17.77 2.67 -0.27
C TRP A 20 17.23 3.61 0.83
N LEU A 21 16.02 4.16 0.65
CA LEU A 21 15.40 5.04 1.64
C LEU A 21 14.94 4.22 2.84
N VAL A 22 14.40 3.01 2.64
CA VAL A 22 14.07 2.06 3.71
C VAL A 22 15.29 1.80 4.60
N GLU A 23 16.46 1.54 4.00
CA GLU A 23 17.70 1.36 4.76
C GLU A 23 18.15 2.65 5.47
N ARG A 24 18.00 3.80 4.78
CA ARG A 24 18.39 5.11 5.32
C ARG A 24 17.53 5.56 6.51
N LYS A 25 16.29 5.07 6.67
CA LYS A 25 15.43 5.37 7.82
C LYS A 25 16.02 4.96 9.17
N ARG A 26 17.10 4.15 9.20
CA ARG A 26 17.92 3.90 10.39
C ARG A 26 18.61 5.15 10.95
N TYR A 27 18.71 6.20 10.15
CA TYR A 27 19.28 7.48 10.55
C TYR A 27 18.22 8.58 10.52
N TRP A 28 18.39 9.59 11.39
CA TRP A 28 17.43 10.68 11.56
C TRP A 28 17.12 11.41 10.24
N HIS A 29 18.12 11.63 9.38
CA HIS A 29 17.93 12.33 8.10
C HIS A 29 17.17 11.49 7.06
N GLY A 30 17.30 10.16 7.09
CA GLY A 30 16.52 9.28 6.22
C GLY A 30 15.06 9.24 6.64
N LEU A 31 14.81 9.20 7.94
CA LEU A 31 13.47 9.27 8.50
C LEU A 31 12.81 10.65 8.23
N ALA A 32 13.55 11.74 8.44
CA ALA A 32 13.08 13.09 8.12
C ALA A 32 12.77 13.26 6.64
N LEU A 33 13.63 12.73 5.74
CA LEU A 33 13.38 12.75 4.30
C LEU A 33 12.09 12.00 3.94
N HIS A 34 11.88 10.80 4.48
CA HIS A 34 10.66 10.04 4.23
C HIS A 34 9.41 10.75 4.76
N CYS A 35 9.45 11.31 5.97
CA CYS A 35 8.33 12.07 6.51
C CYS A 35 8.07 13.35 5.71
N GLY A 36 9.11 13.96 5.14
CA GLY A 36 8.97 15.04 4.16
C GLY A 36 8.23 14.61 2.90
N ILE A 37 8.47 13.39 2.39
CA ILE A 37 7.71 12.80 1.27
C ILE A 37 6.24 12.56 1.66
N VAL A 38 5.98 12.04 2.86
CA VAL A 38 4.61 11.84 3.38
C VAL A 38 3.85 13.17 3.43
N LEU A 39 4.45 14.20 4.03
CA LEU A 39 3.87 15.54 4.09
C LEU A 39 3.66 16.12 2.68
N ALA A 40 4.65 15.98 1.78
CA ALA A 40 4.54 16.45 0.41
C ALA A 40 3.40 15.76 -0.36
N CYS A 41 3.20 14.45 -0.16
CA CYS A 41 2.08 13.71 -0.75
C CYS A 41 0.73 14.23 -0.24
N MET A 42 0.62 14.52 1.07
CA MET A 42 -0.60 15.09 1.65
C MET A 42 -0.85 16.52 1.16
N LEU A 43 0.18 17.36 1.06
CA LEU A 43 0.06 18.71 0.48
C LEU A 43 -0.36 18.65 -0.99
N GLY A 44 0.14 17.67 -1.74
CA GLY A 44 -0.23 17.38 -3.12
C GLY A 44 -1.72 17.09 -3.32
N LEU A 45 -2.46 16.71 -2.26
CA LEU A 45 -3.91 16.53 -2.32
C LEU A 45 -4.64 17.81 -2.72
N GLY A 46 -4.05 18.99 -2.51
CA GLY A 46 -4.59 20.26 -3.00
C GLY A 46 -4.79 20.32 -4.52
N LEU A 47 -4.11 19.45 -5.29
CA LEU A 47 -4.29 19.30 -6.73
C LEU A 47 -5.59 18.55 -7.09
N LEU A 48 -6.05 17.65 -6.21
CA LEU A 48 -7.28 16.87 -6.37
C LEU A 48 -8.48 17.57 -5.71
N ASP A 49 -8.23 18.21 -4.58
CA ASP A 49 -9.22 18.91 -3.80
C ASP A 49 -8.57 20.05 -3.00
N ARG A 50 -8.83 21.30 -3.41
CA ARG A 50 -8.24 22.48 -2.76
C ARG A 50 -8.63 22.60 -1.28
N ALA A 51 -9.78 22.06 -0.86
CA ALA A 51 -10.20 22.10 0.54
C ALA A 51 -9.24 21.29 1.44
N ALA A 52 -8.54 20.29 0.89
CA ALA A 52 -7.56 19.51 1.63
C ALA A 52 -6.42 20.38 2.21
N LEU A 53 -6.06 21.50 1.56
CA LEU A 53 -5.02 22.41 2.06
C LEU A 53 -5.38 23.10 3.38
N GLN A 54 -6.68 23.19 3.71
CA GLN A 54 -7.14 23.72 5.00
C GLN A 54 -6.82 22.75 6.16
N LEU A 55 -6.53 21.48 5.85
CA LEU A 55 -6.19 20.44 6.81
C LEU A 55 -4.70 20.37 7.12
N TRP A 56 -3.91 21.40 6.79
CA TRP A 56 -2.47 21.42 7.09
C TRP A 56 -2.13 21.12 8.57
N PRO A 57 -2.92 21.52 9.60
CA PRO A 57 -2.62 21.12 10.97
C PRO A 57 -2.76 19.61 11.18
N ALA A 58 -3.78 18.99 10.58
CA ALA A 58 -3.97 17.55 10.59
C ALA A 58 -2.85 16.83 9.82
N MET A 59 -2.38 17.39 8.69
CA MET A 59 -1.25 16.85 7.94
C MET A 59 0.03 16.82 8.79
N LEU A 60 0.31 17.90 9.55
CA LEU A 60 1.46 17.95 10.46
C LEU A 60 1.32 16.93 11.59
N ALA A 61 0.14 16.81 12.19
CA ALA A 61 -0.12 15.81 13.23
C ALA A 61 0.07 14.38 12.71
N ILE A 62 -0.49 14.04 11.55
CA ILE A 62 -0.32 12.75 10.90
C ILE A 62 1.17 12.50 10.59
N THR A 63 1.89 13.49 10.06
CA THR A 63 3.33 13.38 9.77
C THR A 63 4.15 13.12 11.03
N ALA A 64 3.83 13.80 12.13
CA ALA A 64 4.53 13.61 13.40
C ALA A 64 4.30 12.21 13.98
N ILE A 65 3.06 11.70 13.91
CA ILE A 65 2.74 10.33 14.35
C ILE A 65 3.39 9.30 13.42
N HIS A 66 3.39 9.53 12.10
CA HIS A 66 4.08 8.72 11.10
C HIS A 66 5.57 8.61 11.43
N PHE A 67 6.23 9.74 11.70
CA PHE A 67 7.64 9.77 12.12
C PHE A 67 7.86 8.89 13.36
N GLY A 68 7.00 9.03 14.38
CA GLY A 68 7.09 8.25 15.61
C GLY A 68 6.91 6.74 15.38
N ALA A 69 5.93 6.36 14.54
CA ALA A 69 5.66 4.97 14.18
C ALA A 69 6.84 4.34 13.44
N ASP A 70 7.34 5.02 12.41
CA ASP A 70 8.48 4.54 11.62
C ASP A 70 9.77 4.46 12.46
N TRP A 71 10.03 5.48 13.29
CA TRP A 71 11.13 5.46 14.24
C TRP A 71 11.03 4.25 15.17
N TRP A 72 9.86 4.03 15.75
CA TRP A 72 9.63 2.90 16.66
C TRP A 72 9.83 1.57 15.94
N LYS A 73 9.27 1.38 14.75
CA LYS A 73 9.44 0.16 13.95
C LYS A 73 10.91 -0.13 13.66
N VAL A 74 11.67 0.89 13.25
CA VAL A 74 13.10 0.75 12.94
C VAL A 74 13.91 0.34 14.18
N ASN A 75 13.63 0.93 15.35
CA ASN A 75 14.40 0.70 16.57
C ASN A 75 13.93 -0.51 17.39
N HIS A 76 12.67 -0.92 17.26
CA HIS A 76 12.04 -1.88 18.15
C HIS A 76 11.22 -2.97 17.43
N GLY A 77 11.01 -2.88 16.12
CA GLY A 77 10.20 -3.85 15.37
C GLY A 77 10.73 -5.28 15.44
N HIS A 78 12.05 -5.47 15.57
CA HIS A 78 12.69 -6.78 15.76
C HIS A 78 12.31 -7.47 17.09
N ARG A 79 11.73 -6.74 18.04
CA ARG A 79 11.29 -7.27 19.34
C ARG A 79 9.88 -7.85 19.30
N ILE A 80 9.14 -7.63 18.21
CA ILE A 80 7.78 -8.15 18.05
C ILE A 80 7.88 -9.65 17.73
N PRO A 81 7.23 -10.53 18.50
CA PRO A 81 7.24 -11.96 18.22
C PRO A 81 6.46 -12.28 16.94
N GLY A 82 6.90 -13.31 16.22
CA GLY A 82 6.23 -13.81 15.02
C GLY A 82 7.03 -13.58 13.73
N PRO A 83 6.42 -13.83 12.56
CA PRO A 83 7.10 -13.67 11.28
C PRO A 83 7.40 -12.20 10.98
N PRO A 84 8.44 -11.91 10.16
CA PRO A 84 8.87 -10.53 9.85
C PRO A 84 7.81 -9.62 9.21
N ILE A 85 6.76 -10.20 8.63
CA ILE A 85 5.60 -9.47 8.12
C ILE A 85 4.74 -8.83 9.22
N VAL A 86 4.79 -9.32 10.47
CA VAL A 86 3.99 -8.78 11.59
C VAL A 86 4.31 -7.32 11.89
N PRO A 87 5.57 -6.92 12.17
CA PRO A 87 5.91 -5.50 12.39
C PRO A 87 5.54 -4.63 11.17
N PHE A 88 5.64 -5.16 9.96
CA PHE A 88 5.23 -4.45 8.75
C PHE A 88 3.71 -4.21 8.70
N LEU A 89 2.89 -5.23 8.97
CA LEU A 89 1.43 -5.08 8.99
C LEU A 89 0.95 -4.18 10.14
N LEU A 90 1.55 -4.31 11.32
CA LEU A 90 1.23 -3.45 12.46
C LEU A 90 1.49 -1.99 12.13
N ASP A 91 2.60 -1.72 11.46
CA ASP A 91 2.94 -0.38 11.00
C ASP A 91 1.89 0.18 10.02
N GLN A 92 1.45 -0.60 9.02
CA GLN A 92 0.36 -0.16 8.15
C GLN A 92 -0.94 0.12 8.93
N VAL A 93 -1.27 -0.71 9.93
CA VAL A 93 -2.44 -0.49 10.79
C VAL A 93 -2.32 0.83 11.56
N ILE A 94 -1.15 1.12 12.14
CA ILE A 94 -0.91 2.37 12.87
C ILE A 94 -1.10 3.58 11.94
N HIS A 95 -0.57 3.55 10.73
CA HIS A 95 -0.72 4.65 9.78
C HIS A 95 -2.18 4.88 9.37
N VAL A 96 -2.91 3.82 9.03
CA VAL A 96 -4.34 3.91 8.68
C VAL A 96 -5.18 4.38 9.86
N ALA A 97 -4.93 3.83 11.06
CA ALA A 97 -5.61 4.24 12.29
C ALA A 97 -5.33 5.71 12.64
N THR A 98 -4.11 6.19 12.39
CA THR A 98 -3.75 7.59 12.59
C THR A 98 -4.58 8.51 11.70
N ILE A 99 -4.69 8.21 10.40
CA ILE A 99 -5.52 8.99 9.47
C ILE A 99 -6.99 8.95 9.92
N ALA A 100 -7.48 7.77 10.28
CA ALA A 100 -8.83 7.53 10.76
C ALA A 100 -9.16 8.30 12.05
N ALA A 101 -8.18 8.50 12.94
CA ALA A 101 -8.36 9.17 14.22
C ALA A 101 -8.15 10.70 14.14
N VAL A 102 -7.21 11.17 13.33
CA VAL A 102 -6.88 12.61 13.25
C VAL A 102 -7.91 13.38 12.42
N LEU A 103 -8.39 12.84 11.30
CA LEU A 103 -9.31 13.58 10.42
C LEU A 103 -10.65 13.96 11.09
N PRO A 104 -11.31 13.08 11.90
CA PRO A 104 -12.52 13.44 12.63
C PRO A 104 -12.37 14.59 13.63
N LEU A 105 -11.15 14.97 14.02
CA LEU A 105 -10.92 16.12 14.90
C LEU A 105 -11.07 17.45 14.15
N ALA A 106 -10.96 17.43 12.82
CA ALA A 106 -11.01 18.63 11.97
C ALA A 106 -12.25 18.69 11.06
N LEU A 107 -12.94 17.56 10.86
CA LEU A 107 -14.01 17.43 9.88
C LEU A 107 -15.22 16.67 10.45
N PRO A 108 -16.45 16.99 10.02
CA PRO A 108 -17.61 16.18 10.32
C PRO A 108 -17.50 14.79 9.68
N SER A 109 -18.13 13.80 10.32
CA SER A 109 -18.11 12.39 9.90
C SER A 109 -18.42 12.18 8.40
N SER A 110 -19.40 12.90 7.86
CA SER A 110 -19.78 12.82 6.44
C SER A 110 -18.67 13.27 5.48
N GLN A 111 -17.83 14.23 5.86
CA GLN A 111 -16.71 14.68 5.05
C GLN A 111 -15.48 13.77 5.21
N VAL A 112 -15.32 13.11 6.36
CA VAL A 112 -14.26 12.12 6.56
C VAL A 112 -14.53 10.87 5.73
N TRP A 113 -15.66 10.21 5.99
CA TRP A 113 -15.98 8.86 5.51
C TRP A 113 -16.84 8.83 4.25
N GLY A 114 -17.62 9.88 4.00
CA GLY A 114 -18.53 9.90 2.86
C GLY A 114 -17.79 10.00 1.52
N LEU A 115 -18.28 9.27 0.52
CA LEU A 115 -17.78 9.34 -0.86
C LEU A 115 -17.92 10.76 -1.44
N ALA A 116 -19.00 11.45 -1.09
CA ALA A 116 -19.23 12.85 -1.46
C ALA A 116 -18.36 13.85 -0.66
N GLY A 117 -17.56 13.38 0.30
CA GLY A 117 -16.66 14.22 1.10
C GLY A 117 -15.48 14.79 0.31
N SER A 118 -15.27 14.34 -0.93
CA SER A 118 -14.37 14.96 -1.92
C SER A 118 -14.77 14.47 -3.33
N PRO A 119 -14.72 15.31 -4.38
CA PRO A 119 -14.96 14.87 -5.75
C PRO A 119 -13.96 13.80 -6.24
N ALA A 120 -12.78 13.72 -5.61
CA ALA A 120 -11.74 12.75 -5.97
C ALA A 120 -11.83 11.43 -5.19
N SER A 121 -12.83 11.22 -4.31
CA SER A 121 -12.89 10.05 -3.43
C SER A 121 -12.92 8.73 -4.21
N MET A 122 -13.71 8.64 -5.28
CA MET A 122 -13.77 7.44 -6.13
C MET A 122 -12.42 7.13 -6.75
N VAL A 123 -11.80 8.13 -7.39
CA VAL A 123 -10.47 7.98 -7.99
C VAL A 123 -9.46 7.53 -6.93
N ALA A 124 -9.49 8.12 -5.75
CA ALA A 124 -8.59 7.75 -4.65
C ALA A 124 -8.76 6.30 -4.20
N ILE A 125 -10.00 5.80 -4.12
CA ILE A 125 -10.29 4.40 -3.79
C ILE A 125 -9.74 3.45 -4.86
N TYR A 126 -10.03 3.72 -6.14
CA TYR A 126 -9.52 2.90 -7.24
C TYR A 126 -8.00 2.86 -7.26
N VAL A 127 -7.35 4.02 -7.23
CA VAL A 127 -5.89 4.11 -7.27
C VAL A 127 -5.27 3.44 -6.04
N SER A 128 -5.86 3.59 -4.86
CA SER A 128 -5.40 2.90 -3.64
C SER A 128 -5.46 1.39 -3.78
N ALA A 129 -6.56 0.84 -4.30
CA ALA A 129 -6.68 -0.60 -4.53
C ALA A 129 -5.63 -1.13 -5.52
N TYR A 130 -5.36 -0.40 -6.60
CA TYR A 130 -4.27 -0.74 -7.51
C TYR A 130 -2.91 -0.65 -6.82
N ILE A 131 -2.60 0.41 -6.06
CA ILE A 131 -1.33 0.51 -5.33
C ILE A 131 -1.15 -0.66 -4.35
N VAL A 132 -2.21 -1.06 -3.64
CA VAL A 132 -2.13 -2.20 -2.71
C VAL A 132 -1.85 -3.50 -3.46
N ALA A 133 -2.53 -3.76 -4.57
CA ALA A 133 -2.32 -4.97 -5.36
C ALA A 133 -0.94 -5.01 -6.06
N LEU A 134 -0.51 -3.87 -6.61
CA LEU A 134 0.67 -3.77 -7.47
C LEU A 134 1.98 -3.58 -6.69
N LEU A 135 1.92 -2.90 -5.54
CA LEU A 135 3.12 -2.45 -4.83
C LEU A 135 3.12 -2.94 -3.38
N ALA A 136 2.09 -2.63 -2.61
CA ALA A 136 2.08 -2.98 -1.18
C ALA A 136 2.13 -4.49 -0.95
N THR A 137 1.35 -5.26 -1.72
CA THR A 137 1.29 -6.72 -1.58
C THR A 137 2.60 -7.41 -1.97
N PRO A 138 3.21 -7.12 -3.15
CA PRO A 138 4.53 -7.66 -3.46
C PRO A 138 5.60 -7.27 -2.42
N ILE A 139 5.59 -6.04 -1.92
CA ILE A 139 6.52 -5.60 -0.86
C ILE A 139 6.29 -6.40 0.42
N ALA A 140 5.03 -6.59 0.85
CA ALA A 140 4.69 -7.39 2.02
C ALA A 140 5.16 -8.84 1.89
N VAL A 141 4.96 -9.45 0.70
CA VAL A 141 5.44 -10.80 0.39
C VAL A 141 6.97 -10.86 0.42
N MET A 142 7.67 -9.85 -0.09
CA MET A 142 9.13 -9.77 0.00
C MET A 142 9.59 -9.67 1.46
N VAL A 143 8.95 -8.85 2.29
CA VAL A 143 9.25 -8.76 3.73
C VAL A 143 8.99 -10.09 4.44
N TRP A 144 7.95 -10.83 4.04
CA TRP A 144 7.62 -12.12 4.62
C TRP A 144 8.63 -13.21 4.23
N LEU A 145 8.91 -13.37 2.94
CA LEU A 145 9.63 -14.52 2.38
C LEU A 145 11.13 -14.25 2.16
N ASP A 146 11.56 -12.99 2.12
CA ASP A 146 12.96 -12.57 2.05
C ASP A 146 13.24 -11.39 3.01
N PRO A 147 13.07 -11.57 4.33
CA PRO A 147 13.11 -10.50 5.32
C PRO A 147 14.46 -9.79 5.44
N LYS A 148 15.54 -10.43 4.99
CA LYS A 148 16.90 -9.89 4.98
C LYS A 148 17.29 -9.27 3.63
N ALA A 149 16.38 -9.29 2.66
CA ALA A 149 16.62 -8.86 1.29
C ALA A 149 17.83 -9.55 0.63
N GLU A 150 18.10 -10.82 0.98
CA GLU A 150 19.26 -11.57 0.47
C GLU A 150 19.12 -11.85 -1.04
N LYS A 151 17.88 -11.95 -1.53
CA LYS A 151 17.57 -12.24 -2.93
C LYS A 151 17.17 -10.98 -3.70
N GLN A 152 17.34 -9.78 -3.14
CA GLN A 152 16.99 -8.52 -3.79
C GLN A 152 17.46 -8.44 -5.26
N PRO A 153 18.70 -8.84 -5.63
CA PRO A 153 19.16 -8.75 -7.02
C PRO A 153 18.31 -9.54 -8.02
N LEU A 154 17.54 -10.53 -7.55
CA LEU A 154 16.63 -11.36 -8.34
C LEU A 154 15.18 -10.81 -8.39
N ALA A 155 14.90 -9.74 -7.64
CA ALA A 155 13.54 -9.22 -7.43
C ALA A 155 12.97 -8.49 -8.66
N GLY A 156 13.81 -8.01 -9.57
CA GLY A 156 13.36 -7.19 -10.71
C GLY A 156 12.27 -7.86 -11.54
N TRP A 157 12.54 -9.06 -12.05
CA TRP A 157 11.56 -9.83 -12.84
C TRP A 157 10.37 -10.31 -12.02
N ALA A 158 10.59 -10.73 -10.77
CA ALA A 158 9.51 -11.13 -9.87
C ALA A 158 8.53 -9.99 -9.60
N ARG A 159 9.03 -8.76 -9.44
CA ARG A 159 8.22 -7.56 -9.23
C ARG A 159 7.45 -7.17 -10.48
N ILE A 160 8.09 -7.17 -11.66
CA ILE A 160 7.39 -6.92 -12.94
C ILE A 160 6.25 -7.92 -13.11
N ARG A 161 6.52 -9.19 -12.86
CA ARG A 161 5.51 -10.24 -12.96
C ARG A 161 4.35 -10.03 -11.98
N SER A 162 4.67 -9.75 -10.72
CA SER A 162 3.66 -9.50 -9.67
C SER A 162 2.81 -8.27 -10.00
N LEU A 163 3.42 -7.21 -10.54
CA LEU A 163 2.74 -6.01 -11.02
C LEU A 163 1.72 -6.35 -12.12
N LEU A 164 2.15 -7.09 -13.14
CA LEU A 164 1.28 -7.50 -14.25
C LEU A 164 0.15 -8.41 -13.78
N ALA A 165 0.46 -9.39 -12.92
CA ALA A 165 -0.54 -10.30 -12.36
C ALA A 165 -1.56 -9.54 -11.49
N GLY A 166 -1.10 -8.68 -10.58
CA GLY A 166 -1.96 -7.87 -9.73
C GLY A 166 -2.88 -6.96 -10.56
N ALA A 167 -2.32 -6.25 -11.54
CA ALA A 167 -3.10 -5.36 -12.41
C ALA A 167 -4.14 -6.12 -13.23
N ALA A 168 -3.75 -7.25 -13.82
CA ALA A 168 -4.67 -8.08 -14.60
C ALA A 168 -5.80 -8.63 -13.74
N VAL A 169 -5.49 -9.15 -12.54
CA VAL A 169 -6.49 -9.78 -11.68
C VAL A 169 -7.43 -8.77 -11.05
N VAL A 170 -6.95 -7.61 -10.58
CA VAL A 170 -7.85 -6.52 -10.12
C VAL A 170 -8.81 -6.14 -11.25
N SER A 171 -8.30 -5.94 -12.47
CA SER A 171 -9.10 -5.52 -13.61
C SER A 171 -10.11 -6.60 -14.05
N LEU A 172 -9.71 -7.88 -14.04
CA LEU A 172 -10.61 -8.99 -14.35
C LEU A 172 -11.72 -9.10 -13.31
N ALA A 173 -11.39 -9.07 -12.02
CA ALA A 173 -12.38 -9.14 -10.95
C ALA A 173 -13.37 -7.97 -11.00
N LEU A 174 -12.88 -6.77 -11.33
CA LEU A 174 -13.70 -5.57 -11.43
C LEU A 174 -14.64 -5.58 -12.64
N TYR A 175 -14.14 -5.95 -13.83
CA TYR A 175 -14.85 -5.71 -15.10
C TYR A 175 -15.37 -6.97 -15.80
N ALA A 176 -14.85 -8.15 -15.48
CA ALA A 176 -15.13 -9.36 -16.26
C ALA A 176 -16.34 -10.17 -15.73
N GLY A 177 -16.98 -9.74 -14.64
CA GLY A 177 -18.19 -10.37 -14.11
C GLY A 177 -18.03 -11.89 -13.90
N ALA A 178 -18.95 -12.68 -14.44
CA ALA A 178 -18.97 -14.14 -14.26
C ALA A 178 -17.72 -14.86 -14.79
N ILE A 179 -16.99 -14.30 -15.77
CA ILE A 179 -15.78 -14.92 -16.32
C ILE A 179 -14.52 -14.58 -15.52
N ALA A 180 -14.59 -13.67 -14.54
CA ALA A 180 -13.43 -13.25 -13.75
C ALA A 180 -12.80 -14.44 -13.00
N LEU A 181 -13.62 -15.21 -12.27
CA LEU A 181 -13.15 -16.36 -11.50
C LEU A 181 -12.47 -17.44 -12.38
N PRO A 182 -13.10 -17.98 -13.43
CA PRO A 182 -12.45 -19.00 -14.25
C PRO A 182 -11.20 -18.47 -14.97
N ALA A 183 -11.20 -17.21 -15.43
CA ALA A 183 -10.02 -16.60 -16.04
C ALA A 183 -8.84 -16.47 -15.05
N THR A 184 -9.12 -16.02 -13.82
CA THR A 184 -8.10 -15.91 -12.77
C THR A 184 -7.56 -17.28 -12.37
N LEU A 185 -8.41 -18.31 -12.23
CA LEU A 185 -7.96 -19.67 -11.91
C LEU A 185 -7.08 -20.28 -13.01
N LEU A 186 -7.46 -20.10 -14.28
CA LEU A 186 -6.65 -20.55 -15.40
C LEU A 186 -5.30 -19.81 -15.46
N GLY A 187 -5.33 -18.48 -15.30
CA GLY A 187 -4.13 -17.65 -15.26
C GLY A 187 -3.19 -18.05 -14.12
N LEU A 188 -3.74 -18.29 -12.92
CA LEU A 188 -3.00 -18.79 -11.77
C LEU A 188 -2.33 -20.14 -12.08
N ALA A 189 -3.06 -21.10 -12.65
CA ALA A 189 -2.53 -22.41 -13.01
C ALA A 189 -1.36 -22.32 -14.01
N VAL A 190 -1.35 -21.33 -14.90
CA VAL A 190 -0.24 -21.07 -15.83
C VAL A 190 0.93 -20.39 -15.11
N VAL A 191 0.63 -19.35 -14.32
CA VAL A 191 1.63 -18.52 -13.64
C VAL A 191 2.46 -19.34 -12.64
N VAL A 192 1.83 -20.11 -11.76
CA VAL A 192 2.56 -20.85 -10.72
C VAL A 192 3.47 -21.96 -11.27
N ARG A 193 3.24 -22.42 -12.50
CA ARG A 193 4.03 -23.51 -13.12
C ARG A 193 5.41 -23.08 -13.61
N ARG A 194 5.61 -21.80 -13.91
CA ARG A 194 6.84 -21.30 -14.55
C ARG A 194 7.30 -20.02 -13.86
N PRO A 195 8.08 -20.09 -12.76
CA PRO A 195 8.75 -18.92 -12.21
C PRO A 195 9.67 -18.25 -13.25
N LEU A 196 9.67 -16.92 -13.31
CA LEU A 196 10.56 -16.09 -14.11
C LEU A 196 11.88 -15.76 -13.37
N SER A 197 11.89 -15.85 -12.03
CA SER A 197 13.11 -15.75 -11.23
C SER A 197 13.07 -16.66 -10.01
N ALA A 198 14.24 -16.88 -9.38
CA ALA A 198 14.36 -17.66 -8.14
C ALA A 198 14.03 -16.82 -6.87
N HIS A 199 13.49 -15.61 -7.05
CA HIS A 199 13.07 -14.76 -5.95
C HIS A 199 11.81 -15.35 -5.26
N PRO A 200 11.68 -15.36 -3.92
CA PRO A 200 10.54 -15.97 -3.22
C PRO A 200 9.19 -15.35 -3.56
N LEU A 201 9.14 -14.04 -3.86
CA LEU A 201 7.97 -13.37 -4.44
C LEU A 201 7.39 -14.12 -5.67
N ASP A 202 8.24 -14.74 -6.47
CA ASP A 202 7.85 -15.47 -7.69
C ASP A 202 7.58 -16.96 -7.45
N SER A 203 7.60 -17.40 -6.19
CA SER A 203 7.19 -18.76 -5.81
C SER A 203 5.67 -18.91 -5.94
N THR A 204 5.20 -20.17 -5.86
CA THR A 204 3.77 -20.48 -5.82
C THR A 204 3.07 -19.72 -4.70
N GLU A 205 3.65 -19.70 -3.50
CA GLU A 205 3.10 -19.01 -2.33
C GLU A 205 3.04 -17.50 -2.55
N GLY A 206 4.12 -16.90 -3.04
CA GLY A 206 4.17 -15.46 -3.32
C GLY A 206 3.12 -15.02 -4.34
N MET A 207 3.01 -15.77 -5.45
CA MET A 207 2.03 -15.48 -6.49
C MET A 207 0.58 -15.74 -6.05
N LEU A 208 0.33 -16.75 -5.21
CA LEU A 208 -0.99 -16.99 -4.63
C LEU A 208 -1.46 -15.80 -3.79
N VAL A 209 -0.59 -15.21 -2.98
CA VAL A 209 -0.93 -14.02 -2.18
C VAL A 209 -1.21 -12.82 -3.09
N VAL A 210 -0.34 -12.54 -4.07
CA VAL A 210 -0.53 -11.41 -5.01
C VAL A 210 -1.87 -11.53 -5.74
N ILE A 211 -2.15 -12.70 -6.31
CA ILE A 211 -3.39 -12.95 -7.06
C ILE A 211 -4.61 -12.94 -6.13
N GLY A 212 -4.52 -13.54 -4.94
CA GLY A 212 -5.61 -13.58 -3.97
C GLY A 212 -6.02 -12.20 -3.48
N VAL A 213 -5.05 -11.36 -3.09
CA VAL A 213 -5.32 -9.98 -2.67
C VAL A 213 -5.85 -9.13 -3.82
N ALA A 214 -5.27 -9.26 -5.02
CA ALA A 214 -5.76 -8.57 -6.21
C ALA A 214 -7.22 -8.92 -6.55
N ALA A 215 -7.58 -10.21 -6.47
CA ALA A 215 -8.94 -10.67 -6.73
C ALA A 215 -9.91 -10.11 -5.68
N MET A 216 -9.54 -10.17 -4.39
CA MET A 216 -10.34 -9.59 -3.31
C MET A 216 -10.58 -8.09 -3.52
N LEU A 217 -9.54 -7.32 -3.86
CA LEU A 217 -9.66 -5.88 -4.10
C LEU A 217 -10.55 -5.56 -5.29
N GLY A 218 -10.41 -6.27 -6.41
CA GLY A 218 -11.27 -6.07 -7.58
C GLY A 218 -12.75 -6.39 -7.28
N MET A 219 -13.02 -7.46 -6.51
CA MET A 219 -14.38 -7.78 -6.07
C MET A 219 -14.95 -6.71 -5.12
N LEU A 220 -14.16 -6.21 -4.17
CA LEU A 220 -14.58 -5.13 -3.27
C LEU A 220 -14.91 -3.85 -4.03
N LEU A 221 -14.11 -3.50 -5.04
CA LEU A 221 -14.39 -2.36 -5.91
C LEU A 221 -15.68 -2.55 -6.72
N GLN A 222 -15.93 -3.77 -7.21
CA GLN A 222 -17.15 -4.09 -7.97
C GLN A 222 -18.42 -3.92 -7.12
N VAL A 223 -18.38 -4.30 -5.84
CA VAL A 223 -19.50 -4.12 -4.90
C VAL A 223 -19.70 -2.66 -4.49
N ALA A 224 -18.66 -1.83 -4.62
CA ALA A 224 -18.71 -0.40 -4.32
C ALA A 224 -19.27 0.47 -5.48
N LEU A 225 -19.48 -0.12 -6.67
CA LEU A 225 -20.15 0.48 -7.84
C LEU A 225 -21.67 0.27 -7.78
#